data_AF-A0A3D5SC10-F1
#
_entry.id   AF-A0A3D5SC10-F1
#
_cell.length_a   1.000
_cell.length_b   1.000
_cell.length_c   1.000
_cell.angle_alpha   90.00
_cell.angle_beta   90.00
_cell.angle_gamma   90.00
#
_symmetry.space_group_name_H-M   'P 1'
#
loop_
_entity.id
_entity.type
_entity.pdbx_description
1 polymer ?
#
loop_
_entity_poly.entity_id
_entity_poly.type
_entity_poly.pdbx_seq_one_letter_code
_entity_poly.pdbx_strand_id
1 'polypeptide(L)'
;MPKNIENTAPADIDALLEGVRARFIQAQKEVSLSRVSTNFSSIDEVGSRIREERKRQGLTLNDLCDLSGVAYVTLNKIEQGHPSVRLDSLKNVTDALGMTLWVG
;
A
#
# COMPACT_ATOMS: atom_id res chain seq x y z
N MET A 1 -0.67 66.66 6.06
CA MET A 1 -0.88 65.35 6.73
C MET A 1 -2.39 65.09 6.80
N PRO A 2 -2.90 63.84 6.79
CA PRO A 2 -2.28 62.54 6.49
C PRO A 2 -3.07 61.72 5.42
N LYS A 3 -2.56 60.51 5.17
CA LYS A 3 -2.89 59.55 4.10
C LYS A 3 -4.24 58.85 4.27
N ASN A 4 -4.93 58.57 3.17
CA ASN A 4 -5.97 57.55 3.11
C ASN A 4 -5.38 56.30 2.42
N ILE A 5 -5.25 55.21 3.18
CA ILE A 5 -4.95 53.87 2.65
C ILE A 5 -6.19 53.05 2.97
N GLU A 6 -6.97 52.72 1.95
CA GLU A 6 -8.09 51.79 2.07
C GLU A 6 -7.55 50.41 2.43
N ASN A 7 -7.97 49.94 3.60
CA ASN A 7 -7.64 48.63 4.13
C ASN A 7 -8.58 47.61 3.46
N THR A 8 -8.17 47.06 2.31
CA THR A 8 -8.78 45.84 1.78
C THR A 8 -8.48 44.72 2.76
N ALA A 9 -9.50 44.31 3.53
CA ALA A 9 -9.42 43.19 4.44
C ALA A 9 -8.77 41.99 3.70
N PRO A 10 -7.73 41.37 4.28
CA PRO A 10 -7.09 40.23 3.64
C PRO A 10 -8.16 39.17 3.43
N ALA A 11 -8.26 38.63 2.21
CA ALA A 11 -9.08 37.45 1.95
C ALA A 11 -8.80 36.46 3.08
N ASP A 12 -9.86 36.13 3.83
CA ASP A 12 -9.80 35.39 5.07
C ASP A 12 -8.87 34.19 4.89
N ILE A 13 -7.69 34.28 5.51
CA ILE A 13 -6.63 33.28 5.36
C ILE A 13 -7.20 31.92 5.76
N ASP A 14 -8.12 31.90 6.72
CA ASP A 14 -8.78 30.68 7.18
C ASP A 14 -9.70 30.11 6.10
N ALA A 15 -10.44 30.95 5.36
CA ALA A 15 -11.24 30.50 4.23
C ALA A 15 -10.39 29.97 3.07
N LEU A 16 -9.23 30.58 2.82
CA LEU A 16 -8.26 30.08 1.84
C LEU A 16 -7.65 28.74 2.29
N LEU A 17 -7.29 28.62 3.57
CA LEU A 17 -6.71 27.41 4.15
C LEU A 17 -7.71 26.26 4.15
N GLU A 18 -8.98 26.51 4.45
CA GLU A 18 -10.03 25.49 4.32
C GLU A 18 -10.22 25.07 2.86
N GLY A 19 -10.15 26.01 1.92
CA GLY A 19 -10.19 25.71 0.49
C GLY A 19 -9.02 24.82 0.04
N VAL A 20 -7.80 25.10 0.50
CA VAL A 20 -6.60 24.30 0.20
C VAL A 20 -6.68 22.93 0.87
N ARG A 21 -7.10 22.87 2.14
CA ARG A 21 -7.28 21.64 2.91
C ARG A 21 -8.30 20.70 2.28
N ALA A 22 -9.45 21.22 1.84
CA ALA A 22 -10.48 20.43 1.16
C ALA A 22 -9.97 19.83 -0.16
N ARG A 23 -9.24 20.61 -0.96
CA ARG A 23 -8.62 20.13 -2.21
C ARG A 23 -7.56 19.06 -1.96
N PHE A 24 -6.76 19.22 -0.91
CA PHE A 24 -5.74 18.25 -0.53
C PHE A 24 -6.36 16.91 -0.10
N ILE A 25 -7.40 16.94 0.75
CA ILE A 25 -8.13 15.73 1.18
C ILE A 25 -8.79 15.04 -0.03
N GLN A 26 -9.38 15.79 -0.96
CA GLN A 26 -10.01 15.24 -2.16
C GLN A 26 -8.97 14.59 -3.08
N ALA A 27 -7.85 15.26 -3.34
CA ALA A 27 -6.76 14.71 -4.15
C ALA A 27 -6.16 13.45 -3.51
N GLN A 28 -5.98 13.43 -2.18
CA GLN A 28 -5.52 12.23 -1.45
C GLN A 28 -6.52 11.07 -1.55
N LYS A 29 -7.83 11.36 -1.55
CA LYS A 29 -8.88 10.35 -1.68
C LYS A 29 -8.90 9.73 -3.08
N GLU A 30 -8.77 10.53 -4.14
CA GLU A 30 -8.68 10.05 -5.53
C GLU A 30 -7.41 9.23 -5.78
N VAL A 31 -6.27 9.64 -5.19
CA VAL A 31 -5.02 8.87 -5.20
C VAL A 31 -5.15 7.57 -4.39
N SER A 32 -5.92 7.55 -3.30
CA SER A 32 -6.13 6.32 -2.50
C SER A 32 -7.09 5.33 -3.15
N LEU A 33 -8.17 5.81 -3.78
CA LEU A 33 -9.13 4.96 -4.49
C LEU A 33 -8.51 4.32 -5.75
N SER A 34 -7.61 5.02 -6.44
CA SER A 34 -6.87 4.47 -7.59
C SER A 34 -5.76 3.49 -7.19
N ARG A 35 -5.10 3.67 -6.04
CA ARG A 35 -4.06 2.75 -5.53
C ARG A 35 -4.61 1.41 -5.04
N VAL A 36 -5.81 1.40 -4.46
CA VAL A 36 -6.42 0.16 -3.95
C VAL A 36 -7.06 -0.67 -5.07
N SER A 37 -7.57 -0.03 -6.13
CA SER A 37 -8.37 -0.73 -7.15
C SER A 37 -7.58 -1.42 -8.28
N THR A 38 -6.25 -1.34 -8.31
CA THR A 38 -5.44 -1.77 -9.48
C THR A 38 -4.44 -2.90 -9.22
N ASN A 39 -4.40 -3.48 -8.01
CA ASN A 39 -3.41 -4.51 -7.66
C ASN A 39 -4.01 -5.83 -7.16
N PHE A 40 -5.22 -6.18 -7.62
CA PHE A 40 -5.71 -7.54 -7.47
C PHE A 40 -5.02 -8.43 -8.51
N SER A 41 -4.43 -9.53 -8.04
CA SER A 41 -3.84 -10.57 -8.90
C SER A 41 -4.64 -11.86 -8.77
N SER A 42 -4.61 -12.68 -9.81
CA SER A 42 -5.21 -14.01 -9.78
C SER A 42 -4.45 -14.91 -8.80
N ILE A 43 -5.08 -16.01 -8.39
CA ILE A 43 -4.43 -16.99 -7.52
C ILE A 43 -3.19 -17.61 -8.18
N ASP A 44 -3.17 -17.74 -9.51
CA ASP A 44 -2.03 -18.25 -10.27
C ASP A 44 -0.81 -17.31 -10.21
N GLU A 45 -1.05 -16.01 -10.02
CA GLU A 45 -0.03 -14.96 -9.93
C GLU A 45 0.43 -14.70 -8.49
N VAL A 46 -0.16 -15.36 -7.49
CA VAL A 46 0.14 -15.04 -6.08
C VAL A 46 1.62 -15.23 -5.74
N GLY A 47 2.24 -16.27 -6.29
CA GLY A 47 3.66 -16.57 -6.06
C GLY A 47 4.60 -15.50 -6.61
N SER A 48 4.33 -14.99 -7.81
CA SER A 48 5.13 -13.92 -8.40
C SER A 48 4.97 -12.62 -7.63
N ARG A 49 3.75 -12.28 -7.20
CA ARG A 49 3.49 -11.08 -6.38
C ARG A 49 4.20 -11.12 -5.03
N ILE A 50 4.18 -12.26 -4.34
CA ILE A 50 4.93 -12.44 -3.09
C ILE A 50 6.43 -12.23 -3.32
N ARG A 51 6.98 -12.81 -4.39
CA ARG A 51 8.40 -12.68 -4.73
C ARG A 51 8.79 -11.24 -5.06
N GLU A 52 7.97 -10.55 -5.82
CA GLU A 52 8.16 -9.14 -6.19
C GLU A 52 8.16 -8.26 -4.94
N GLU A 53 7.17 -8.43 -4.08
CA GLU A 53 7.04 -7.65 -2.84
C GLU A 53 8.21 -7.92 -1.88
N ARG A 54 8.59 -9.19 -1.69
CA ARG A 54 9.77 -9.54 -0.89
C ARG A 54 11.03 -8.84 -1.40
N LYS A 55 11.27 -8.89 -2.72
CA LYS A 55 12.43 -8.23 -3.34
C LYS A 55 12.36 -6.71 -3.24
N ARG A 56 11.16 -6.13 -3.37
CA ARG A 56 10.93 -4.68 -3.20
C ARG A 56 11.32 -4.21 -1.80
N GLN A 57 11.12 -5.05 -0.79
CA GLN A 57 11.53 -4.80 0.60
C GLN A 57 13.01 -5.15 0.88
N GLY A 58 13.76 -5.64 -0.11
CA GLY A 58 15.18 -6.01 0.06
C GLY A 58 15.43 -7.29 0.85
N LEU A 59 14.38 -8.11 1.06
CA LEU A 59 14.46 -9.33 1.86
C LEU A 59 14.99 -10.51 1.04
N THR A 60 15.89 -11.29 1.62
CA THR A 60 16.23 -12.62 1.13
C THR A 60 15.11 -13.62 1.43
N LEU A 61 15.17 -14.81 0.83
CA LEU A 61 14.21 -15.88 1.16
C LEU A 61 14.31 -16.27 2.65
N ASN A 62 15.51 -16.31 3.22
CA ASN A 62 15.69 -16.63 4.65
C ASN A 62 15.08 -15.55 5.54
N ASP A 63 15.27 -14.27 5.22
CA ASP A 63 14.68 -13.18 6.02
C ASP A 63 13.15 -13.30 6.06
N LEU A 64 12.51 -13.63 4.93
CA LEU A 64 11.06 -13.84 4.91
C LEU A 64 10.64 -15.14 5.61
N CYS A 65 11.47 -16.19 5.61
CA CYS A 65 11.21 -17.38 6.42
C CYS A 65 11.17 -17.02 7.91
N ASP A 66 12.15 -16.24 8.37
CA ASP A 66 12.25 -15.81 9.77
C ASP A 66 11.06 -14.93 10.18
N LEU A 67 10.61 -14.03 9.29
CA LEU A 67 9.46 -13.15 9.52
C LEU A 67 8.11 -13.88 9.51
N SER A 68 7.94 -14.84 8.59
CA SER A 68 6.66 -15.54 8.38
C SER A 68 6.52 -16.84 9.19
N GLY A 69 7.62 -17.37 9.73
CA GLY A 69 7.66 -18.69 10.35
C GLY A 69 7.46 -19.85 9.35
N VAL A 70 7.49 -19.58 8.04
CA VAL A 70 7.33 -20.59 7.00
C VAL A 70 8.69 -21.14 6.57
N ALA A 71 8.80 -22.47 6.50
CA ALA A 71 10.04 -23.13 6.10
C ALA A 71 10.47 -22.74 4.67
N TYR A 72 11.78 -22.61 4.45
CA TYR A 72 12.39 -22.21 3.17
C TYR A 72 11.86 -23.00 1.97
N VAL A 73 11.74 -24.32 2.08
CA VAL A 73 11.25 -25.18 0.99
C VAL A 73 9.80 -24.83 0.63
N THR A 74 8.97 -24.54 1.63
CA THR A 74 7.58 -24.13 1.41
C THR A 74 7.52 -22.75 0.78
N LEU A 75 8.28 -21.78 1.29
CA LEU A 75 8.33 -20.43 0.73
C LEU A 75 8.85 -20.42 -0.72
N ASN A 76 9.86 -21.23 -1.02
CA ASN A 76 10.36 -21.39 -2.39
C ASN A 76 9.30 -21.99 -3.32
N LYS A 77 8.50 -22.97 -2.86
CA LYS A 77 7.36 -23.50 -3.64
C LYS A 77 6.25 -22.46 -3.83
N ILE A 78 6.00 -21.62 -2.83
CA ILE A 78 5.05 -20.50 -2.91
C ILE A 78 5.46 -19.56 -4.04
N GLU A 79 6.71 -19.07 -4.04
CA GLU A 79 7.19 -18.14 -5.07
C GLU A 79 7.24 -18.75 -6.48
N GLN A 80 7.27 -20.07 -6.58
CA GLN A 80 7.20 -20.82 -7.84
C GLN A 80 5.76 -21.08 -8.31
N GLY A 81 4.74 -20.72 -7.52
CA GLY A 81 3.33 -20.93 -7.88
C GLY A 81 2.87 -22.38 -7.76
N HIS A 82 3.48 -23.19 -6.89
CA HIS A 82 3.09 -24.60 -6.76
C HIS A 82 1.66 -24.73 -6.18
N PRO A 83 0.75 -25.48 -6.83
CA PRO A 83 -0.68 -25.49 -6.47
C PRO A 83 -1.00 -26.18 -5.14
N SER A 84 -0.07 -26.98 -4.60
CA SER A 84 -0.26 -27.73 -3.35
C SER A 84 0.12 -26.97 -2.07
N VAL A 85 0.40 -25.66 -2.17
CA VAL A 85 0.68 -24.83 -1.00
C VAL A 85 -0.58 -24.68 -0.15
N ARG A 86 -0.41 -24.81 1.16
CA ARG A 86 -1.49 -24.64 2.13
C ARG A 86 -1.82 -23.15 2.33
N LEU A 87 -3.11 -22.84 2.46
CA LEU A 87 -3.61 -21.47 2.67
C LEU A 87 -3.03 -20.80 3.93
N ASP A 88 -2.79 -21.57 4.99
CA ASP A 88 -2.16 -21.08 6.23
C ASP A 88 -0.76 -20.48 5.98
N SER A 89 0.05 -21.16 5.18
CA SER A 89 1.40 -20.76 4.82
C SER A 89 1.36 -19.52 3.93
N LEU A 90 0.42 -19.48 2.98
CA LEU A 90 0.22 -18.31 2.13
C LEU A 90 -0.17 -17.09 2.96
N LYS A 91 -1.11 -17.26 3.91
CA LYS A 91 -1.55 -16.20 4.83
C LYS A 91 -0.39 -15.67 5.69
N ASN A 92 0.40 -16.55 6.30
CA ASN A 92 1.54 -16.15 7.13
C ASN A 92 2.57 -15.34 6.33
N VAL A 93 2.83 -15.74 5.09
CA VAL A 93 3.75 -15.04 4.19
C VAL A 93 3.20 -13.67 3.77
N THR A 94 1.91 -13.60 3.40
CA THR A 94 1.30 -12.32 3.04
C THR A 94 1.23 -11.36 4.23
N ASP A 95 0.89 -11.85 5.43
CA ASP A 95 0.87 -11.05 6.65
C ASP A 95 2.26 -10.50 6.97
N ALA A 96 3.31 -11.32 6.86
CA ALA A 96 4.70 -10.91 7.08
C ALA A 96 5.18 -9.82 6.09
N LEU A 97 4.64 -9.81 4.87
CA LEU A 97 4.92 -8.79 3.86
C LEU A 97 4.00 -7.57 3.95
N GLY A 98 3.01 -7.56 4.86
CA GLY A 98 2.00 -6.49 4.95
C GLY A 98 1.00 -6.51 3.79
N MET A 99 0.83 -7.65 3.13
CA MET A 99 -0.14 -7.88 2.06
C MET A 99 -1.45 -8.43 2.64
N THR A 100 -2.56 -8.23 1.93
CA THR A 100 -3.87 -8.79 2.32
C THR A 100 -4.35 -9.75 1.24
N LEU A 101 -4.72 -10.97 1.65
CA LEU A 101 -5.47 -11.89 0.79
C LEU A 101 -6.95 -11.50 0.81
N TRP A 102 -7.52 -11.27 -0.37
CA TRP A 102 -8.93 -10.95 -0.53
C TRP A 102 -9.64 -12.12 -1.22
N VAL A 103 -10.80 -12.48 -0.68
CA VAL A 103 -11.71 -13.49 -1.24
C VAL A 103 -13.06 -12.81 -1.38
N GLY A 104 -13.57 -12.72 -2.60
CA GLY A 104 -14.89 -12.15 -2.87
C GLY A 104 -15.30 -12.30 -4.32
#